data_AF-A0A2D8RJ38-F1
#
_entry.id   AF-A0A2D8RJ38-F1
#
_cell.length_a   1.000
_cell.length_b   1.000
_cell.length_c   1.000
_cell.angle_alpha   90.00
_cell.angle_beta   90.00
_cell.angle_gamma   90.00
#
_symmetry.space_group_name_H-M   'P 1'
#
loop_
_entity.id
_entity.type
_entity.pdbx_description
1 polymer ?
#
loop_
_entity_poly.entity_id
_entity_poly.type
_entity_poly.pdbx_seq_one_letter_code
_entity_poly.pdbx_strand_id
1 'polypeptide(L)'
;SANNATVGGALIPLVSLGIPGSVIDAILLGGLLIHGLQPGPLLFQQNPEMVYTIMGSMFVANVFMFVFMVFAARYLAKLAEIPRALLMPSILVFCIIGSFALSTRMFDVWTMLVFGLLGFGFERAKIPLAPFVIGFILAPVAEENLSVGLMASNGSYLPIIQSPFSLIFVVCSIVLLSIPIYRRYRRGSRP
;
A
#
# COMPACT_ATOMS: atom_id res chain seq x y z
N SER A 1 -6.81 -17.29 7.75
CA SER A 1 -6.05 -17.50 6.50
C SER A 1 -6.52 -16.62 5.33
N ALA A 2 -7.28 -15.54 5.52
CA ALA A 2 -7.71 -14.68 4.41
C ALA A 2 -6.61 -13.74 3.87
N ASN A 3 -5.81 -13.13 4.75
CA ASN A 3 -4.79 -12.14 4.35
C ASN A 3 -3.64 -12.75 3.53
N ASN A 4 -3.19 -13.96 3.87
CA ASN A 4 -2.08 -14.59 3.15
C ASN A 4 -2.46 -15.01 1.73
N ALA A 5 -3.75 -15.29 1.48
CA ALA A 5 -4.24 -15.60 0.14
C ALA A 5 -4.25 -14.36 -0.78
N THR A 6 -4.37 -13.15 -0.22
CA THR A 6 -4.42 -11.92 -1.00
C THR A 6 -3.05 -11.36 -1.37
N VAL A 7 -1.98 -11.70 -0.63
CA VAL A 7 -0.63 -11.16 -0.88
C VAL A 7 -0.10 -11.53 -2.28
N GLY A 8 -0.24 -12.80 -2.68
CA GLY A 8 0.18 -13.24 -4.02
C GLY A 8 -0.63 -12.59 -5.15
N GLY A 9 -1.94 -12.44 -4.93
CA GLY A 9 -2.84 -11.79 -5.88
C GLY A 9 -2.56 -10.29 -6.03
N ALA A 10 -2.14 -9.62 -4.95
CA ALA A 10 -1.84 -8.19 -4.96
C ALA A 10 -0.46 -7.85 -5.57
N LEU A 11 0.47 -8.80 -5.58
CA LEU A 11 1.77 -8.67 -6.27
C LEU A 11 1.66 -8.63 -7.78
N ILE A 12 0.67 -9.31 -8.38
CA ILE A 12 0.48 -9.35 -9.83
C ILE A 12 0.26 -7.92 -10.40
N PRO A 13 -0.74 -7.13 -9.97
CA PRO A 13 -0.94 -5.77 -10.46
C PRO A 13 0.21 -4.83 -10.09
N LEU A 14 0.87 -5.05 -8.95
CA LEU A 14 2.06 -4.27 -8.59
C LEU A 14 3.18 -4.48 -9.62
N VAL A 15 3.56 -5.72 -9.90
CA VAL A 15 4.72 -6.01 -10.76
C VAL A 15 4.39 -5.75 -12.23
N SER A 16 3.16 -6.05 -12.67
CA SER A 16 2.74 -5.89 -14.07
C SER A 16 2.32 -4.48 -14.46
N LEU A 17 1.70 -3.72 -13.56
CA LEU A 17 1.16 -2.37 -13.85
C LEU A 17 1.79 -1.27 -13.00
N GLY A 18 2.62 -1.60 -12.00
CA GLY A 18 3.15 -0.61 -11.05
C GLY A 18 2.11 -0.14 -10.02
N ILE A 19 0.96 -0.81 -9.89
CA ILE A 19 -0.17 -0.36 -9.07
C ILE A 19 -0.28 -1.25 -7.81
N PRO A 20 0.01 -0.73 -6.61
CA PRO A 20 -0.08 -1.50 -5.37
C PRO A 20 -1.54 -1.76 -4.96
N GLY A 21 -1.82 -3.01 -4.58
CA GLY A 21 -3.15 -3.42 -4.08
C GLY A 21 -3.31 -3.34 -2.56
N SER A 22 -2.20 -3.18 -1.83
CA SER A 22 -2.17 -3.11 -0.36
C SER A 22 -1.10 -2.12 0.13
N VAL A 23 -1.14 -1.80 1.43
CA VAL A 23 -0.13 -0.95 2.07
C VAL A 23 1.28 -1.56 1.98
N ILE A 24 1.38 -2.88 2.09
CA ILE A 24 2.66 -3.60 2.03
C ILE A 24 3.24 -3.54 0.61
N ASP A 25 2.39 -3.65 -0.42
CA ASP A 25 2.80 -3.53 -1.82
C ASP A 25 3.29 -2.11 -2.14
N ALA A 26 2.71 -1.08 -1.51
CA ALA A 26 3.14 0.30 -1.69
C ALA A 26 4.54 0.54 -1.08
N ILE A 27 4.85 -0.10 0.05
CA ILE A 27 6.20 -0.09 0.62
C ILE A 27 7.17 -0.82 -0.31
N LEU A 28 6.77 -1.97 -0.86
CA LEU A 28 7.57 -2.72 -1.83
C LEU A 28 7.81 -1.89 -3.10
N LEU A 29 6.79 -1.19 -3.62
CA LEU A 29 6.93 -0.24 -4.73
C LEU A 29 8.01 0.80 -4.42
N GLY A 30 7.94 1.42 -3.24
CA GLY A 30 8.97 2.38 -2.79
C GLY A 30 10.35 1.75 -2.75
N GLY A 31 10.49 0.53 -2.24
CA GLY A 31 11.76 -0.20 -2.23
C GLY A 31 12.31 -0.49 -3.63
N LEU A 32 11.45 -0.92 -4.57
CA LEU A 32 11.84 -1.14 -5.96
C LEU A 32 12.33 0.14 -6.63
N LEU A 33 11.60 1.25 -6.43
CA LEU A 33 11.98 2.56 -6.97
C LEU A 33 13.31 3.05 -6.39
N ILE A 34 13.56 2.85 -5.09
CA ILE A 34 14.87 3.16 -4.46
C ILE A 34 16.01 2.36 -5.10
N HIS A 35 15.75 1.12 -5.51
CA HIS A 35 16.71 0.28 -6.23
C HIS A 35 16.77 0.57 -7.75
N GLY A 36 16.11 1.62 -8.24
CA GLY A 36 16.09 1.99 -9.66
C GLY A 36 15.27 1.04 -10.53
N LEU A 37 14.43 0.20 -9.93
CA LEU A 37 13.57 -0.73 -10.63
C LEU A 37 12.18 -0.14 -10.77
N GLN A 38 11.77 0.12 -12.00
CA GLN A 38 10.46 0.66 -12.30
C GLN A 38 9.49 -0.50 -12.61
N PRO A 39 8.58 -0.85 -11.69
CA PRO A 39 7.60 -1.89 -11.95
C PRO A 39 6.62 -1.48 -13.04
N GLY A 40 6.07 -2.48 -13.73
CA GLY A 40 5.29 -2.30 -14.95
C GLY A 40 5.80 -3.20 -16.08
N PRO A 41 5.26 -3.06 -17.30
CA PRO A 41 5.63 -3.90 -18.44
C PRO A 41 7.11 -3.79 -18.80
N LEU A 42 7.73 -2.63 -18.53
CA LEU A 42 9.16 -2.39 -18.76
C LEU A 42 10.06 -3.24 -17.86
N LEU A 43 9.63 -3.54 -16.62
CA LEU A 43 10.40 -4.39 -15.71
C LEU A 43 10.59 -5.80 -16.27
N PHE A 44 9.57 -6.34 -16.94
CA PHE A 44 9.63 -7.66 -17.60
C PHE A 44 10.58 -7.67 -18.81
N GLN A 45 10.77 -6.53 -19.46
CA GLN A 45 11.65 -6.41 -20.62
C GLN A 45 13.10 -6.16 -20.21
N GLN A 46 13.31 -5.24 -19.27
CA GLN A 46 14.64 -4.80 -18.86
C GLN A 46 15.26 -5.71 -17.79
N ASN A 47 14.45 -6.24 -16.88
CA ASN A 47 14.90 -7.00 -15.72
C ASN A 47 14.03 -8.26 -15.47
N PRO A 48 13.90 -9.18 -16.46
CA PRO A 48 13.08 -10.38 -16.32
C PRO A 48 13.54 -11.27 -15.15
N GLU A 49 14.84 -11.34 -14.90
CA GLU A 49 15.41 -12.10 -13.79
C GLU A 49 14.92 -11.60 -12.42
N MET A 50 14.77 -10.29 -12.23
CA MET A 50 14.22 -9.73 -11.00
C MET A 50 12.77 -10.15 -10.80
N VAL A 51 11.97 -10.16 -11.86
CA VAL A 51 10.57 -10.58 -11.79
C VAL A 51 10.46 -12.05 -11.38
N TYR A 52 11.24 -12.94 -12.02
CA TYR A 52 11.23 -14.36 -11.66
C TYR A 52 11.77 -14.59 -10.24
N THR A 53 12.76 -13.81 -9.81
CA THR A 53 13.28 -13.86 -8.43
C THR A 53 12.22 -13.42 -7.42
N ILE A 54 11.47 -12.35 -7.68
CA ILE A 54 10.36 -11.91 -6.81
C ILE A 54 9.27 -12.99 -6.75
N MET A 55 8.83 -13.52 -7.89
CA MET A 55 7.78 -14.54 -7.94
C MET A 55 8.24 -15.87 -7.30
N GLY A 56 9.47 -16.29 -7.56
CA GLY A 56 10.07 -17.49 -6.98
C GLY A 56 10.29 -17.37 -5.48
N SER A 57 10.84 -16.24 -5.01
CA SER A 57 11.02 -15.98 -3.58
C SER A 57 9.69 -15.89 -2.85
N MET A 58 8.62 -15.39 -3.48
CA MET A 58 7.28 -15.39 -2.89
C MET A 58 6.73 -16.80 -2.69
N PHE A 59 6.92 -17.69 -3.66
CA PHE A 59 6.55 -19.10 -3.51
C PHE A 59 7.31 -19.76 -2.36
N VAL A 60 8.63 -19.59 -2.32
CA VAL A 60 9.49 -20.11 -1.26
C VAL A 60 9.12 -19.51 0.10
N ALA A 61 8.90 -18.20 0.17
CA ALA A 61 8.48 -17.50 1.38
C ALA A 61 7.16 -18.02 1.92
N ASN A 62 6.18 -18.36 1.07
CA ASN A 62 4.93 -18.98 1.52
C ASN A 62 5.15 -20.36 2.16
N VAL A 63 6.06 -21.17 1.60
CA VAL A 63 6.42 -22.47 2.18
C VAL A 63 7.08 -22.28 3.54
N PHE A 64 8.08 -21.41 3.65
CA PHE A 64 8.72 -21.09 4.92
C PHE A 64 7.74 -20.50 5.93
N MET A 65 6.86 -19.60 5.49
CA MET A 65 5.84 -18.99 6.33
C MET A 65 4.87 -20.04 6.85
N PHE A 66 4.46 -21.03 6.05
CA PHE A 66 3.63 -22.14 6.52
C PHE A 66 4.31 -22.90 7.67
N VAL A 67 5.58 -23.28 7.47
CA VAL A 67 6.36 -23.99 8.50
C VAL A 67 6.48 -23.13 9.77
N PHE A 68 6.94 -21.88 9.64
CA PHE A 68 7.06 -20.96 10.76
C PHE A 68 5.73 -20.72 11.48
N MET A 69 4.63 -20.57 10.74
CA MET A 69 3.32 -20.29 11.31
C MET A 69 2.81 -21.48 12.12
N VAL A 70 3.03 -22.73 11.68
CA VAL A 70 2.64 -23.92 12.45
C VAL A 70 3.36 -23.96 13.81
N PHE A 71 4.66 -23.66 13.85
CA PHE A 71 5.42 -23.64 15.10
C PHE A 71 5.10 -22.40 15.97
N ALA A 72 5.06 -21.22 15.37
CA ALA A 72 4.91 -19.96 16.07
C ALA A 72 3.47 -19.69 16.52
N ALA A 73 2.45 -20.20 15.84
CA ALA A 73 1.04 -19.94 16.17
C ALA A 73 0.71 -20.31 17.63
N ARG A 74 1.31 -21.38 18.17
CA ARG A 74 1.10 -21.79 19.56
C ARG A 74 1.61 -20.75 20.57
N TYR A 75 2.72 -20.08 20.26
CA TYR A 75 3.32 -19.05 21.11
C TYR A 75 2.64 -17.69 20.89
N LEU A 76 2.37 -17.33 19.63
CA LEU A 76 1.68 -16.10 19.26
C LEU A 76 0.22 -16.05 19.76
N ALA A 77 -0.47 -17.18 19.83
CA ALA A 77 -1.80 -17.25 20.41
C ALA A 77 -1.81 -16.80 21.89
N LYS A 78 -0.79 -17.18 22.67
CA LYS A 78 -0.65 -16.73 24.07
C LYS A 78 -0.36 -15.23 24.18
N LEU A 79 0.35 -14.65 23.20
CA LEU A 79 0.61 -13.22 23.16
C LEU A 79 -0.70 -12.41 22.96
N ALA A 80 -1.67 -12.96 22.23
CA ALA A 80 -2.97 -12.34 22.02
C ALA A 80 -3.87 -12.35 23.27
N GLU A 81 -3.58 -13.21 24.25
CA GLU A 81 -4.28 -13.26 25.54
C GLU A 81 -3.75 -12.21 26.54
N ILE A 82 -2.61 -11.57 26.27
CA ILE A 82 -2.06 -10.52 27.12
C ILE A 82 -3.02 -9.33 27.15
N PRO A 83 -3.33 -8.77 28.34
CA PRO A 83 -4.22 -7.63 28.45
C PRO A 83 -3.73 -6.46 27.60
N ARG A 84 -4.65 -5.84 26.86
CA ARG A 84 -4.37 -4.73 25.93
C ARG A 84 -3.62 -3.57 26.61
N ALA A 85 -3.83 -3.38 27.91
CA ALA A 85 -3.15 -2.38 28.72
C ALA A 85 -1.63 -2.57 28.78
N LEU A 86 -1.12 -3.80 28.66
CA LEU A 86 0.32 -4.10 28.61
C LEU A 86 0.83 -4.21 27.16
N LEU A 87 -0.01 -4.73 26.27
CA LEU A 87 0.34 -4.94 24.87
C LEU A 87 0.57 -3.61 24.13
N MET A 88 -0.33 -2.64 24.32
CA MET A 88 -0.28 -1.36 23.60
C MET A 88 0.98 -0.52 23.91
N PRO A 89 1.38 -0.32 25.20
CA PRO A 89 2.63 0.37 25.50
C PRO A 89 3.87 -0.34 24.95
N SER A 90 3.87 -1.68 24.98
CA SER A 90 4.98 -2.48 24.44
C SER A 90 5.13 -2.26 22.93
N ILE A 91 4.02 -2.29 22.18
CA ILE A 91 4.00 -1.97 20.74
C ILE A 91 4.50 -0.54 20.51
N LEU A 92 4.05 0.42 21.31
CA LEU A 92 4.45 1.82 21.17
C LEU A 92 5.96 2.01 21.38
N VAL A 93 6.55 1.33 22.36
CA VAL A 93 8.01 1.31 22.57
C VAL A 93 8.73 0.72 21.35
N PHE A 94 8.26 -0.42 20.83
CA PHE A 94 8.84 -1.00 19.61
C PHE A 94 8.70 -0.08 18.39
N CYS A 95 7.60 0.64 18.24
CA CYS A 95 7.42 1.62 17.18
C CYS A 95 8.39 2.80 17.30
N ILE A 96 8.62 3.30 18.52
CA ILE A 96 9.60 4.37 18.78
C ILE A 96 11.02 3.88 18.42
N ILE A 97 11.39 2.69 18.88
CA ILE A 97 12.69 2.08 18.57
C ILE A 97 12.85 1.88 17.06
N GLY A 98 11.83 1.34 16.39
CA GLY A 98 11.86 1.09 14.95
C GLY A 98 11.95 2.37 14.13
N SER A 99 11.17 3.40 14.49
CA SER A 99 11.24 4.72 13.87
C SER A 99 12.62 5.36 14.03
N PHE A 100 13.20 5.25 15.23
CA PHE A 100 14.52 5.80 15.49
C PHE A 100 15.63 5.02 14.77
N ALA A 101 15.51 3.69 14.66
CA ALA A 101 16.55 2.83 14.08
C ALA A 101 16.79 3.05 12.58
N LEU A 102 15.82 3.57 11.83
CA LEU A 102 15.94 3.74 10.38
C LEU A 102 16.88 4.88 9.97
N SER A 103 16.84 6.00 10.70
CA SER A 103 17.60 7.20 10.35
C SER A 103 18.36 7.83 11.52
N THR A 104 18.23 7.28 12.73
CA THR A 104 18.81 7.81 13.99
C THR A 104 18.37 9.26 14.26
N ARG A 105 17.21 9.69 13.75
CA ARG A 105 16.67 11.05 13.95
C ARG A 105 15.45 11.04 14.85
N MET A 106 15.47 11.89 15.88
CA MET A 106 14.31 12.11 16.76
C MET A 106 13.12 12.75 16.03
N PHE A 107 13.36 13.44 14.91
CA PHE A 107 12.30 13.97 14.07
C PHE A 107 11.35 12.88 13.56
N ASP A 108 11.89 11.71 13.19
CA ASP A 108 11.09 10.59 12.69
C ASP A 108 10.19 10.02 13.79
N VAL A 109 10.68 10.02 15.04
CA VAL A 109 9.90 9.61 16.23
C VAL A 109 8.75 10.58 16.49
N TRP A 110 9.00 11.89 16.44
CA TRP A 110 7.94 12.89 16.57
C TRP A 110 6.89 12.76 15.47
N THR A 111 7.34 12.56 14.23
CA THR A 111 6.45 12.32 13.08
C THR A 111 5.61 11.08 13.30
N MET A 112 6.22 9.97 13.74
CA MET A 112 5.53 8.72 14.07
C MET A 112 4.46 8.93 15.15
N LEU A 113 4.76 9.67 16.23
CA LEU A 113 3.81 9.96 17.30
C LEU A 113 2.63 10.82 16.80
N VAL A 114 2.90 11.88 16.03
CA VAL A 114 1.86 12.75 15.46
C VAL A 114 0.94 11.97 14.53
N PHE A 115 1.50 11.20 13.59
CA PHE A 115 0.71 10.38 12.68
C PHE A 115 0.00 9.22 13.38
N GLY A 116 0.58 8.65 14.45
CA GLY A 116 -0.09 7.67 15.30
C GLY A 116 -1.33 8.25 15.99
N LEU A 117 -1.24 9.48 16.47
CA LEU A 117 -2.35 10.20 17.13
C LEU A 117 -3.43 10.61 16.12
N LEU A 118 -3.03 11.08 14.93
CA LEU A 118 -3.94 11.31 13.80
C LEU A 118 -4.66 10.03 13.38
N GLY A 119 -3.93 8.92 13.29
CA GLY A 119 -4.50 7.63 12.93
C GLY A 119 -5.51 7.13 13.95
N PHE A 120 -5.26 7.35 15.24
CA PHE A 120 -6.23 7.09 16.29
C PHE A 120 -7.50 7.96 16.14
N GLY A 121 -7.35 9.21 15.69
CA GLY A 121 -8.47 10.08 15.33
C GLY A 121 -9.29 9.52 14.16
N PHE A 122 -8.63 9.03 13.10
CA PHE A 122 -9.29 8.41 11.95
C PHE A 122 -10.04 7.13 12.31
N GLU A 123 -9.46 6.31 13.18
CA GLU A 123 -10.12 5.10 13.70
C GLU A 123 -11.41 5.45 14.44
N ARG A 124 -11.38 6.50 15.28
CA ARG A 124 -12.60 7.00 15.95
C ARG A 124 -13.63 7.57 14.98
N ALA A 125 -13.19 8.20 13.91
CA ALA A 125 -14.06 8.71 12.85
C ALA A 125 -14.54 7.61 11.88
N LYS A 126 -14.13 6.35 12.06
CA LYS A 126 -14.39 5.21 11.16
C LYS A 126 -13.90 5.47 9.72
N ILE A 127 -12.85 6.28 9.58
CA ILE A 127 -12.19 6.55 8.30
C ILE A 127 -11.21 5.39 8.07
N PRO A 128 -11.27 4.70 6.93
CA PRO A 128 -10.38 3.58 6.67
C PRO A 128 -8.94 4.08 6.49
N LEU A 129 -8.04 3.67 7.38
CA LEU A 129 -6.63 4.05 7.34
C LEU A 129 -5.87 3.47 6.14
N ALA A 130 -6.21 2.25 5.72
CA ALA A 130 -5.48 1.57 4.64
C ALA A 130 -5.54 2.33 3.30
N PRO A 131 -6.71 2.78 2.78
CA PRO A 131 -6.79 3.63 1.59
C PRO A 131 -6.04 4.96 1.73
N PHE A 132 -6.03 5.56 2.93
CA PHE A 132 -5.30 6.81 3.18
C PHE A 132 -3.80 6.61 3.00
N VAL A 133 -3.22 5.57 3.62
CA VAL A 133 -1.78 5.28 3.50
C VAL A 133 -1.40 4.94 2.05
N ILE A 134 -2.23 4.14 1.36
CA ILE A 134 -2.01 3.84 -0.06
C ILE A 134 -2.01 5.13 -0.89
N GLY A 135 -3.00 6.01 -0.69
CA GLY A 135 -3.07 7.29 -1.38
C GLY A 135 -1.87 8.21 -1.09
N PHE A 136 -1.39 8.24 0.16
CA PHE A 136 -0.22 9.02 0.55
C PHE A 136 1.07 8.55 -0.15
N ILE A 137 1.28 7.23 -0.26
CA ILE A 137 2.45 6.68 -0.95
C ILE A 137 2.35 6.87 -2.47
N LEU A 138 1.14 6.76 -3.04
CA LEU A 138 0.92 6.89 -4.48
C LEU A 138 0.88 8.33 -4.97
N ALA A 139 0.48 9.30 -4.13
CA ALA A 139 0.40 10.71 -4.50
C ALA A 139 1.67 11.26 -5.17
N PRO A 140 2.89 11.10 -4.60
CA PRO A 140 4.10 11.61 -5.22
C PRO A 140 4.40 10.92 -6.57
N VAL A 141 4.20 9.60 -6.65
CA VAL A 141 4.39 8.85 -7.90
C VAL A 141 3.40 9.32 -8.97
N ALA A 142 2.15 9.57 -8.60
CA ALA A 142 1.13 10.07 -9.51
C ALA A 142 1.45 11.50 -9.99
N GLU A 143 1.90 12.38 -9.09
CA GLU A 143 2.27 13.76 -9.39
C GLU A 143 3.49 13.84 -10.31
N GLU A 144 4.50 13.02 -10.07
CA GLU A 144 5.69 12.91 -10.93
C GLU A 144 5.29 12.46 -12.35
N ASN A 145 4.51 11.39 -12.47
CA ASN A 145 4.07 10.89 -13.78
C ASN A 145 3.15 11.88 -14.51
N LEU A 146 2.28 12.58 -13.79
CA LEU A 146 1.45 13.64 -14.37
C LEU A 146 2.32 14.80 -14.88
N SER A 147 3.32 15.20 -14.11
CA SER A 147 4.26 16.28 -14.47
C SER A 147 5.04 15.92 -15.73
N VAL A 148 5.58 14.69 -15.80
CA VAL A 148 6.28 14.17 -16.99
C VAL A 148 5.34 14.15 -18.21
N GLY A 149 4.10 13.70 -18.04
CA GLY A 149 3.10 13.67 -19.11
C GLY A 149 2.74 15.07 -19.63
N LEU A 150 2.59 16.04 -18.73
CA LEU A 150 2.30 17.43 -19.09
C LEU A 150 3.48 18.12 -19.78
N MET A 151 4.71 17.83 -19.35
CA MET A 151 5.91 18.31 -20.05
C MET A 151 5.97 17.76 -21.47
N ALA A 152 5.67 16.47 -21.66
CA ALA A 152 5.63 15.83 -22.97
C ALA A 152 4.51 16.38 -23.88
N SER A 153 3.43 16.91 -23.30
CA SER A 153 2.28 17.44 -24.02
C SER A 153 2.25 18.98 -24.14
N ASN A 154 3.35 19.67 -23.84
CA ASN A 154 3.43 21.14 -23.79
C ASN A 154 2.37 21.78 -22.88
N GLY A 155 2.08 21.16 -21.74
CA GLY A 155 1.12 21.65 -20.75
C GLY A 155 -0.35 21.34 -21.07
N SER A 156 -0.60 20.57 -22.13
CA SER A 156 -1.96 20.22 -22.55
C SER A 156 -2.48 18.96 -21.86
N TYR A 157 -3.68 19.03 -21.26
CA TYR A 157 -4.39 17.87 -20.71
C TYR A 157 -5.13 17.03 -21.78
N LEU A 158 -5.14 17.48 -23.05
CA LEU A 158 -5.82 16.81 -24.16
C LEU A 158 -5.42 15.32 -24.34
N PRO A 159 -4.16 14.89 -24.15
CA PRO A 159 -3.76 13.48 -24.33
C PRO A 159 -4.45 12.52 -23.36
N ILE A 160 -4.91 13.00 -22.20
CA ILE A 160 -5.65 12.20 -21.21
C ILE A 160 -7.02 11.80 -21.78
N ILE A 161 -7.63 12.66 -22.59
CA ILE A 161 -8.96 12.43 -23.20
C ILE A 161 -8.81 11.74 -24.56
N GLN A 162 -7.75 12.05 -25.32
CA GLN A 162 -7.54 11.52 -26.67
C GLN A 162 -7.02 10.07 -26.67
N SER A 163 -6.29 9.65 -25.64
CA SER A 163 -5.79 8.27 -25.57
C SER A 163 -6.91 7.33 -25.10
N PRO A 164 -7.25 6.29 -25.88
CA PRO A 164 -8.40 5.43 -25.58
C PRO A 164 -8.25 4.72 -24.23
N PHE A 165 -7.03 4.31 -23.87
CA PHE A 165 -6.75 3.67 -22.59
C PHE A 165 -6.89 4.63 -21.40
N SER A 166 -6.36 5.86 -21.49
CA SER A 166 -6.48 6.83 -20.40
C SER A 166 -7.95 7.22 -20.17
N LEU A 167 -8.71 7.43 -21.25
CA LEU A 167 -10.14 7.72 -21.16
C LEU A 167 -10.93 6.59 -20.48
N ILE A 168 -10.63 5.32 -20.80
CA ILE A 168 -11.23 4.17 -20.11
C ILE A 168 -10.94 4.22 -18.61
N PHE A 169 -9.69 4.45 -18.21
CA PHE A 169 -9.33 4.53 -16.78
C PHE A 169 -9.98 5.72 -16.07
N VAL A 170 -10.07 6.89 -16.70
CA VAL A 170 -10.74 8.07 -16.15
C VAL A 170 -12.24 7.80 -15.97
N VAL A 171 -12.91 7.26 -16.98
CA VAL A 171 -14.33 6.91 -16.89
C VAL A 171 -14.57 5.85 -15.81
N CYS A 172 -13.76 4.79 -15.77
CA CYS A 172 -13.83 3.77 -14.72
C CYS A 172 -13.63 4.37 -13.33
N SER A 173 -12.66 5.28 -13.15
CA SER A 173 -12.42 5.97 -11.88
C SER A 173 -13.63 6.80 -11.44
N ILE A 174 -14.22 7.58 -12.34
CA ILE A 174 -15.44 8.36 -12.06
C ILE A 174 -16.61 7.45 -11.70
N VAL A 175 -16.81 6.33 -12.43
CA VAL A 175 -17.86 5.35 -12.13
C VAL A 175 -17.63 4.70 -10.76
N LEU A 176 -16.41 4.24 -10.47
CA LEU A 176 -16.07 3.60 -9.21
C LEU A 176 -16.18 4.54 -8.01
N LEU A 177 -15.89 5.84 -8.18
CA LEU A 177 -16.07 6.86 -7.14
C LEU A 177 -17.54 7.25 -6.96
N SER A 178 -18.31 7.31 -8.04
CA SER A 178 -19.73 7.69 -7.99
C SER A 178 -20.60 6.60 -7.35
N ILE A 179 -20.27 5.31 -7.48
CA ILE A 179 -20.98 4.19 -6.83
C ILE A 179 -21.07 4.34 -5.29
N PRO A 180 -19.97 4.49 -4.51
CA PRO A 180 -20.03 4.64 -3.07
C PRO A 180 -20.69 5.96 -2.66
N ILE A 181 -20.50 7.04 -3.42
CA ILE A 181 -21.16 8.34 -3.17
C ILE A 181 -22.68 8.21 -3.33
N TYR A 182 -23.14 7.62 -4.43
CA TYR A 182 -24.56 7.37 -4.69
C TYR A 182 -25.17 6.40 -3.67
N ARG A 183 -24.46 5.33 -3.31
CA ARG A 183 -24.89 4.40 -2.25
C ARG A 183 -24.98 5.07 -0.89
N ARG A 184 -24.05 5.98 -0.55
CA ARG A 184 -24.07 6.74 0.70
C ARG A 184 -25.25 7.71 0.75
N TYR A 185 -25.51 8.42 -0.36
CA TYR A 185 -26.68 9.29 -0.49
C TYR A 185 -27.99 8.50 -0.32
N ARG A 186 -28.11 7.33 -0.96
CA ARG A 186 -29.30 6.48 -0.91
C ARG A 186 -29.48 5.72 0.42
N ARG A 187 -28.41 5.41 1.15
CA ARG A 187 -28.48 4.84 2.52
C ARG A 187 -28.87 5.87 3.57
N GLY A 188 -28.57 7.14 3.36
CA GLY A 188 -29.09 8.24 4.18
C GLY A 188 -30.61 8.48 4.04
N SER A 189 -31.27 7.79 3.10
CA SER A 189 -32.72 7.90 2.83
C SER A 189 -33.52 6.66 3.23
N ARG A 190 -32.94 5.72 4.00
CA ARG A 190 -33.70 4.63 4.62
C ARG A 190 -33.64 4.82 6.14
N PRO A 191 -34.78 5.02 6.81
CA PRO A 191 -34.84 5.16 8.27
C PRO A 191 -34.34 3.90 8.99
#